data_AF-A0A5N5D004-F1
#
_entry.id   AF-A0A5N5D004-F1
#
_cell.length_a   1.000
_cell.length_b   1.000
_cell.length_c   1.000
_cell.angle_alpha   90.00
_cell.angle_beta   90.00
_cell.angle_gamma   90.00
#
_symmetry.space_group_name_H-M   'P 1'
#
loop_
_entity.id
_entity.type
_entity.pdbx_description
1 polymer ?
#
loop_
_entity_poly.entity_id
_entity_poly.type
_entity_poly.pdbx_seq_one_letter_code
_entity_poly.pdbx_strand_id
1 'polypeptide(L)'
;MGTRNLTLVYYKGAWHIAQYGQWDGYPEGQGLTVLRFVANPENVSKLKAVIDAGNMLYEPTEEQVMAWHDERARAKREYYNHRSHVLISKIEDLEKEEANEPKVVPSVSRDTCAEILGLVANATEPVPIVKELSFIGDTLFCEWAYVVDLNEGAVEVYAGLYDAPKLIKEGAETRFVQDENFKDCEAFPDLVGKWMLDNLPSEHEFLGWFKKSECRDILGGCDAGEHEN
;
A
#
# COMPACT_ATOMS: atom_id res chain seq x y z
N MET A 1 -11.45 -12.89 0.59
CA MET A 1 -11.49 -11.57 1.26
C MET A 1 -10.07 -11.25 1.68
N GLY A 2 -9.62 -10.01 1.51
CA GLY A 2 -8.28 -9.56 1.88
C GLY A 2 -8.35 -8.12 2.40
N THR A 3 -7.35 -7.73 3.19
CA THR A 3 -7.24 -6.37 3.75
C THR A 3 -6.79 -5.42 2.66
N ARG A 4 -7.70 -4.55 2.21
CA ARG A 4 -7.46 -3.65 1.08
C ARG A 4 -6.70 -2.43 1.53
N ASN A 5 -5.87 -1.92 0.65
CA ASN A 5 -4.99 -0.81 0.95
C ASN A 5 -4.70 0.06 -0.27
N LEU A 6 -4.08 1.21 -0.02
CA LEU A 6 -3.58 2.12 -1.05
C LEU A 6 -2.10 2.42 -0.80
N THR A 7 -1.24 2.20 -1.79
CA THR A 7 0.17 2.65 -1.75
C THR A 7 0.32 3.88 -2.62
N LEU A 8 0.74 4.99 -2.04
CA LEU A 8 0.84 6.30 -2.70
C LEU A 8 2.28 6.81 -2.73
N VAL A 9 2.61 7.54 -3.80
CA VAL A 9 3.86 8.29 -3.91
C VAL A 9 3.56 9.75 -4.23
N TYR A 10 3.94 10.64 -3.31
CA TYR A 10 3.84 12.08 -3.49
C TYR A 10 5.21 12.67 -3.76
N TYR A 11 5.35 13.40 -4.88
CA TYR A 11 6.60 14.07 -5.22
C TYR A 11 6.33 15.28 -6.11
N LYS A 12 7.12 16.35 -5.94
CA LYS A 12 7.04 17.60 -6.71
C LYS A 12 5.63 18.19 -6.80
N GLY A 13 4.81 18.01 -5.76
CA GLY A 13 3.47 18.59 -5.68
C GLY A 13 2.37 17.73 -6.29
N ALA A 14 2.69 16.49 -6.73
CA ALA A 14 1.73 15.62 -7.41
C ALA A 14 1.77 14.18 -6.88
N TRP A 15 0.64 13.48 -7.04
CA TRP A 15 0.50 12.05 -6.80
C TRP A 15 0.90 11.27 -8.05
N HIS A 16 2.06 10.63 -8.02
CA HIS A 16 2.60 9.88 -9.15
C HIS A 16 2.14 8.42 -9.14
N ILE A 17 1.84 7.88 -7.96
CA ILE A 17 1.32 6.52 -7.77
C ILE A 17 0.19 6.60 -6.74
N ALA A 18 -0.89 5.88 -7.00
CA ALA A 18 -1.98 5.59 -6.06
C ALA A 18 -2.49 4.17 -6.34
N GLN A 19 -1.66 3.19 -5.99
CA GLN A 19 -1.85 1.79 -6.32
C GLN A 19 -2.84 1.14 -5.33
N TYR A 20 -3.99 0.73 -5.83
CA TYR A 20 -4.89 -0.15 -5.09
C TYR A 20 -4.24 -1.51 -4.85
N GLY A 21 -4.27 -1.97 -3.60
CA GLY A 21 -3.84 -3.30 -3.18
C GLY A 21 -5.01 -4.07 -2.60
N GLN A 22 -5.20 -5.32 -3.04
CA GLN A 22 -6.27 -6.17 -2.51
C GLN A 22 -5.90 -6.91 -1.22
N TRP A 23 -4.61 -7.22 -1.03
CA TRP A 23 -4.17 -8.22 -0.06
C TRP A 23 -3.24 -7.64 1.00
N ASP A 24 -3.30 -8.23 2.18
CA ASP A 24 -2.36 -8.05 3.29
C ASP A 24 -2.06 -6.60 3.66
N GLY A 25 -3.07 -5.73 3.56
CA GLY A 25 -2.94 -4.29 3.78
C GLY A 25 -2.46 -3.85 5.16
N TYR A 26 -2.48 -4.72 6.17
CA TYR A 26 -2.00 -4.40 7.53
C TYR A 26 -0.51 -4.01 7.57
N PRO A 27 -0.06 -3.31 8.63
CA PRO A 27 1.35 -2.93 8.80
C PRO A 27 2.33 -4.10 8.70
N GLU A 28 1.98 -5.29 9.19
CA GLU A 28 2.78 -6.52 9.08
C GLU A 28 2.96 -7.03 7.65
N GLY A 29 2.03 -6.67 6.74
CA GLY A 29 2.06 -7.04 5.33
C GLY A 29 2.61 -5.91 4.47
N GLN A 30 1.71 -5.19 3.79
CA GLN A 30 2.11 -4.12 2.87
C GLN A 30 2.88 -2.99 3.56
N GLY A 31 2.64 -2.72 4.85
CA GLY A 31 3.41 -1.72 5.59
C GLY A 31 4.90 -2.05 5.70
N LEU A 32 5.26 -3.31 6.00
CA LEU A 32 6.65 -3.76 5.97
C LEU A 32 7.23 -3.75 4.56
N THR A 33 6.44 -4.08 3.53
CA THR A 33 6.89 -3.97 2.14
C THR A 33 7.31 -2.54 1.80
N VAL A 34 6.50 -1.54 2.19
CA VAL A 34 6.84 -0.12 2.02
C VAL A 34 8.06 0.27 2.86
N LEU A 35 8.09 -0.09 4.15
CA LEU A 35 9.19 0.24 5.06
C LEU A 35 10.53 -0.29 4.54
N ARG A 36 10.58 -1.57 4.14
CA ARG A 36 11.77 -2.20 3.58
C ARG A 36 12.22 -1.54 2.28
N PHE A 37 11.27 -1.17 1.42
CA PHE A 37 11.59 -0.47 0.18
C PHE A 37 12.30 0.85 0.47
N VAL A 38 11.74 1.69 1.35
CA VAL A 38 12.28 3.02 1.64
C VAL A 38 13.53 3.01 2.53
N ALA A 39 13.73 1.95 3.31
CA ALA A 39 14.92 1.76 4.14
C ALA A 39 16.21 1.59 3.31
N ASN A 40 16.09 1.29 2.01
CA ASN A 40 17.21 1.33 1.08
C ASN A 40 17.23 2.68 0.32
N PRO A 41 18.21 3.57 0.58
CA PRO A 41 18.30 4.85 -0.11
C PRO A 41 18.47 4.75 -1.64
N GLU A 42 19.03 3.63 -2.14
CA GLU A 42 19.16 3.39 -3.58
C GLU A 42 17.79 3.22 -4.24
N ASN A 43 16.86 2.51 -3.59
CA ASN A 43 15.49 2.33 -4.08
C ASN A 43 14.76 3.68 -4.18
N VAL A 44 14.88 4.51 -3.14
CA VAL A 44 14.28 5.85 -3.11
C VAL A 44 14.88 6.74 -4.22
N SER A 45 16.20 6.67 -4.41
CA SER A 45 16.90 7.43 -5.46
C SER A 45 16.46 7.00 -6.86
N LYS A 46 16.33 5.69 -7.10
CA LYS A 46 15.83 5.13 -8.37
C LYS A 46 14.39 5.54 -8.64
N LEU A 47 13.51 5.48 -7.64
CA LEU A 47 12.13 5.91 -7.76
C LEU A 47 12.03 7.40 -8.14
N LYS A 48 12.80 8.26 -7.47
CA LYS A 48 12.91 9.68 -7.84
C LYS A 48 13.39 9.86 -9.27
N ALA A 49 14.43 9.15 -9.69
CA ALA A 49 14.99 9.25 -11.03
C ALA A 49 13.98 8.85 -12.13
N VAL A 50 13.18 7.80 -11.89
CA VAL A 50 12.13 7.36 -12.82
C VAL A 50 11.03 8.42 -12.95
N ILE A 51 10.60 9.03 -11.84
CA ILE A 51 9.62 10.12 -11.86
C ILE A 51 10.20 11.36 -12.55
N ASP A 52 11.46 11.70 -12.26
CA ASP A 52 12.17 12.87 -12.81
C ASP A 52 12.42 12.78 -14.31
N ALA A 53 12.53 11.57 -14.86
CA ALA A 53 12.61 11.36 -16.31
C ALA A 53 11.35 11.88 -17.04
N GLY A 54 10.20 11.91 -16.36
CA GLY A 54 8.96 12.53 -16.84
C GLY A 54 8.22 11.77 -17.95
N ASN A 55 8.86 10.78 -18.58
CA ASN A 55 8.29 9.95 -19.66
C ASN A 55 8.18 8.45 -19.31
N MET A 56 8.62 8.07 -18.11
CA MET A 56 8.63 6.68 -17.67
C MET A 56 7.32 6.24 -17.03
N LEU A 57 6.45 7.16 -16.63
CA LEU A 57 5.12 6.86 -16.08
C LEU A 57 4.06 7.46 -17.00
N TYR A 58 3.00 6.70 -17.27
CA TYR A 58 1.87 7.20 -18.04
C TYR A 58 0.55 6.66 -17.50
N GLU A 59 -0.52 7.41 -17.66
CA GLU A 59 -1.87 6.94 -17.35
C GLU A 59 -2.44 6.24 -18.60
N PRO A 60 -2.79 4.94 -18.52
CA PRO A 60 -3.37 4.22 -19.64
C PRO A 60 -4.81 4.65 -19.91
N THR A 61 -5.29 4.46 -21.14
CA THR A 61 -6.72 4.68 -21.46
C THR A 61 -7.58 3.57 -20.86
N GLU A 62 -8.88 3.85 -20.68
CA GLU A 62 -9.83 2.84 -20.22
C GLU A 62 -9.84 1.61 -21.14
N GLU A 63 -9.73 1.79 -22.46
CA GLU A 63 -9.67 0.67 -23.41
C GLU A 63 -8.41 -0.18 -23.24
N GLN A 64 -7.26 0.42 -22.94
CA GLN A 64 -6.03 -0.32 -22.65
C GLN A 64 -6.18 -1.15 -21.38
N VAL A 65 -6.74 -0.55 -20.32
CA VAL A 65 -7.00 -1.24 -19.05
C VAL A 65 -7.97 -2.40 -19.25
N MET A 66 -9.07 -2.17 -19.96
CA MET A 66 -10.04 -3.22 -20.30
C MET A 66 -9.42 -4.35 -21.12
N ALA A 67 -8.58 -4.02 -22.12
CA ALA A 67 -7.90 -5.02 -22.92
C ALA A 67 -6.98 -5.91 -22.07
N TRP A 68 -6.21 -5.33 -21.14
CA TRP A 68 -5.36 -6.09 -20.22
C TRP A 68 -6.18 -6.94 -19.25
N HIS A 69 -7.33 -6.47 -18.77
CA HIS A 69 -8.23 -7.28 -17.95
C HIS A 69 -8.77 -8.49 -18.72
N ASP A 70 -9.20 -8.30 -19.96
CA ASP A 70 -9.67 -9.38 -20.83
C ASP A 70 -8.56 -10.40 -21.12
N GLU A 71 -7.36 -9.91 -21.45
CA GLU A 71 -6.18 -10.76 -21.67
C GLU A 71 -5.83 -11.56 -20.42
N ARG A 72 -5.78 -10.92 -19.26
CA ARG A 72 -5.56 -11.59 -17.97
C ARG A 72 -6.62 -12.64 -17.68
N ALA A 73 -7.90 -12.34 -17.91
CA ALA A 73 -8.99 -13.28 -17.70
C ALA A 73 -8.93 -14.47 -18.68
N ARG A 74 -8.43 -14.28 -19.91
CA ARG A 74 -8.17 -15.38 -20.86
C ARG A 74 -6.98 -16.22 -20.39
N ALA A 75 -5.84 -15.60 -20.10
CA ALA A 75 -4.62 -16.28 -19.67
C ALA A 75 -4.86 -17.09 -18.37
N LYS A 76 -5.61 -16.52 -17.41
CA LYS A 76 -5.99 -17.20 -16.17
C LYS A 76 -6.90 -18.41 -16.43
N ARG A 77 -7.86 -18.32 -17.36
CA ARG A 77 -8.70 -19.46 -17.76
C ARG A 77 -7.88 -20.57 -18.42
N GLU A 78 -6.99 -20.23 -19.35
CA GLU A 78 -6.11 -21.20 -20.00
C GLU A 78 -5.19 -21.90 -19.01
N TYR A 79 -4.57 -21.12 -18.10
CA TYR A 79 -3.75 -21.63 -17.02
C TYR A 79 -4.53 -22.61 -16.13
N TYR A 80 -5.73 -22.27 -15.65
CA TYR A 80 -6.49 -23.18 -14.80
C TYR A 80 -7.03 -24.41 -15.54
N ASN A 81 -7.40 -24.27 -16.82
CA ASN A 81 -7.76 -25.42 -17.64
C ASN A 81 -6.57 -26.38 -17.75
N HIS A 82 -5.36 -25.87 -18.05
CA HIS A 82 -4.14 -26.68 -18.07
C HIS A 82 -3.83 -27.30 -16.69
N ARG A 83 -3.90 -26.50 -15.62
CA ARG A 83 -3.66 -26.95 -14.25
C ARG A 83 -4.65 -28.02 -13.79
N SER A 84 -5.92 -27.92 -14.18
CA SER A 84 -6.93 -28.96 -13.90
C SER A 84 -6.59 -30.30 -14.55
N HIS A 85 -5.92 -30.29 -15.72
CA HIS A 85 -5.45 -31.50 -16.38
C HIS A 85 -4.20 -32.09 -15.68
N VAL A 86 -3.34 -31.25 -15.10
CA VAL A 86 -2.13 -31.67 -14.37
C VAL A 86 -2.45 -32.17 -12.95
N LEU A 87 -3.43 -31.57 -12.26
CA LEU A 87 -3.84 -31.91 -10.87
C LEU A 87 -4.35 -33.36 -10.69
N ILE A 88 -4.78 -34.03 -11.76
CA ILE A 88 -5.14 -35.46 -11.72
C ILE A 88 -3.90 -36.34 -11.44
N SER A 89 -2.67 -35.83 -11.58
CA SER A 89 -1.47 -36.65 -11.64
C SER A 89 -0.43 -36.51 -10.51
N LYS A 90 -0.42 -35.46 -9.67
CA LYS A 90 0.42 -35.35 -8.44
C LYS A 90 0.14 -34.06 -7.65
N ILE A 91 0.09 -34.16 -6.32
CA ILE A 91 -0.22 -33.08 -5.36
C ILE A 91 1.00 -32.21 -5.01
N GLU A 92 2.22 -32.69 -5.29
CA GLU A 92 3.47 -32.06 -4.81
C GLU A 92 3.95 -30.84 -5.62
N ASP A 93 3.35 -30.52 -6.77
CA ASP A 93 3.77 -29.42 -7.64
C ASP A 93 2.95 -28.11 -7.47
N LEU A 94 2.01 -28.08 -6.53
CA LEU A 94 1.00 -27.02 -6.42
C LEU A 94 1.54 -25.62 -6.05
N GLU A 95 2.59 -25.55 -5.23
CA GLU A 95 3.16 -24.28 -4.73
C GLU A 95 4.04 -23.58 -5.78
N LYS A 96 4.79 -24.35 -6.59
CA LYS A 96 5.65 -23.79 -7.64
C LYS A 96 4.87 -23.23 -8.82
N GLU A 97 3.66 -23.74 -9.06
CA GLU A 97 2.82 -23.28 -10.16
C GLU A 97 2.09 -21.96 -9.85
N GLU A 98 1.78 -21.64 -8.58
CA GLU A 98 1.10 -20.38 -8.22
C GLU A 98 1.95 -19.15 -8.54
N ALA A 99 3.28 -19.28 -8.42
CA ALA A 99 4.25 -18.28 -8.87
C ALA A 99 4.31 -18.07 -10.40
N ASN A 100 3.71 -18.98 -11.19
CA ASN A 100 3.68 -18.94 -12.66
C ASN A 100 2.33 -18.45 -13.22
N GLU A 101 1.41 -17.93 -12.40
CA GLU A 101 0.20 -17.30 -12.94
C GLU A 101 0.61 -16.11 -13.85
N PRO A 102 0.12 -16.03 -15.09
CA PRO A 102 0.47 -14.95 -16.00
C PRO A 102 0.06 -13.58 -15.43
N LYS A 103 1.04 -12.76 -15.08
CA LYS A 103 0.85 -11.36 -14.70
C LYS A 103 0.86 -10.48 -15.95
N VAL A 104 -0.30 -10.33 -16.57
CA VAL A 104 -0.49 -9.33 -17.64
C VAL A 104 -0.37 -7.94 -17.02
N VAL A 105 0.62 -7.17 -17.45
CA VAL A 105 0.96 -5.80 -16.99
C VAL A 105 0.93 -5.67 -15.46
N PRO A 106 2.00 -6.04 -14.75
CA PRO A 106 1.97 -6.12 -13.30
C PRO A 106 1.63 -4.77 -12.63
N SER A 107 2.02 -3.63 -13.19
CA SER A 107 1.76 -2.32 -12.59
C SER A 107 0.27 -1.92 -12.51
N VAL A 108 -0.63 -2.59 -13.24
CA VAL A 108 -2.08 -2.35 -13.14
C VAL A 108 -2.79 -3.45 -12.34
N SER A 109 -2.05 -4.45 -11.87
CA SER A 109 -2.64 -5.53 -11.08
C SER A 109 -2.84 -5.09 -9.63
N ARG A 110 -4.06 -5.25 -9.13
CA ARG A 110 -4.41 -5.15 -7.70
C ARG A 110 -3.60 -6.06 -6.76
N ASP A 111 -2.96 -7.10 -7.31
CA ASP A 111 -2.15 -8.03 -6.52
C ASP A 111 -0.72 -7.52 -6.35
N THR A 112 -0.30 -6.53 -7.13
CA THR A 112 1.03 -5.91 -7.03
C THR A 112 1.18 -5.12 -5.74
N CYS A 113 0.10 -4.52 -5.22
CA CYS A 113 0.09 -3.83 -3.94
C CYS A 113 1.31 -2.90 -3.78
N ALA A 114 2.02 -2.95 -2.65
CA ALA A 114 3.19 -2.11 -2.41
C ALA A 114 4.42 -2.48 -3.26
N GLU A 115 4.45 -3.64 -3.94
CA GLU A 115 5.54 -4.02 -4.85
C GLU A 115 5.64 -3.07 -6.06
N ILE A 116 4.60 -2.26 -6.32
CA ILE A 116 4.62 -1.20 -7.34
C ILE A 116 5.82 -0.27 -7.18
N LEU A 117 6.26 -0.02 -5.95
CA LEU A 117 7.42 0.82 -5.64
C LEU A 117 8.69 0.22 -6.25
N GLY A 118 8.89 -1.08 -6.04
CA GLY A 118 10.00 -1.84 -6.61
C GLY A 118 9.91 -1.97 -8.12
N LEU A 119 8.71 -2.21 -8.64
CA LEU A 119 8.45 -2.30 -10.08
C LEU A 119 8.84 -1.01 -10.78
N VAL A 120 8.34 0.13 -10.29
CA VAL A 120 8.61 1.45 -10.88
C VAL A 120 10.09 1.82 -10.72
N ALA A 121 10.68 1.66 -9.54
CA ALA A 121 12.07 2.03 -9.32
C ALA A 121 13.07 1.24 -10.19
N ASN A 122 12.72 0.02 -10.60
CA ASN A 122 13.57 -0.81 -11.45
C ASN A 122 13.12 -0.83 -12.92
N ALA A 123 12.18 0.03 -13.31
CA ALA A 123 11.63 0.07 -14.66
C ALA A 123 12.69 0.49 -15.68
N THR A 124 12.81 -0.30 -16.75
CA THR A 124 13.64 0.01 -17.93
C THR A 124 12.82 0.49 -19.12
N GLU A 125 11.49 0.40 -19.03
CA GLU A 125 10.52 0.81 -20.05
C GLU A 125 9.38 1.60 -19.38
N PRO A 126 8.63 2.42 -20.13
CA PRO A 126 7.49 3.16 -19.57
C PRO A 126 6.46 2.24 -18.89
N VAL A 127 6.00 2.65 -17.71
CA VAL A 127 5.10 1.89 -16.85
C VAL A 127 3.71 2.54 -16.84
N PRO A 128 2.64 1.80 -17.17
CA PRO A 128 1.28 2.30 -16.98
C PRO A 128 0.94 2.35 -15.49
N ILE A 129 0.40 3.48 -15.03
CA ILE A 129 -0.07 3.70 -13.66
C ILE A 129 -1.55 4.06 -13.70
N VAL A 130 -2.39 3.21 -13.09
CA VAL A 130 -3.79 3.55 -12.80
C VAL A 130 -3.83 4.10 -11.38
N LYS A 131 -4.29 5.35 -11.22
CA LYS A 131 -4.32 6.03 -9.92
C LYS A 131 -5.71 5.97 -9.30
N GLU A 132 -5.85 5.13 -8.29
CA GLU A 132 -7.10 4.94 -7.53
C GLU A 132 -7.21 5.94 -6.37
N LEU A 133 -7.07 7.24 -6.66
CA LEU A 133 -7.01 8.29 -5.64
C LEU A 133 -8.27 8.38 -4.79
N SER A 134 -9.45 8.28 -5.41
CA SER A 134 -10.74 8.37 -4.71
C SER A 134 -10.97 7.23 -3.71
N PHE A 135 -10.25 6.10 -3.86
CA PHE A 135 -10.37 4.97 -2.93
C PHE A 135 -9.96 5.33 -1.51
N ILE A 136 -9.09 6.34 -1.32
CA ILE A 136 -8.73 6.85 0.00
C ILE A 136 -9.99 7.30 0.79
N GLY A 137 -11.02 7.79 0.10
CA GLY A 137 -12.24 8.29 0.73
C GLY A 137 -13.21 7.19 1.17
N ASP A 138 -13.04 5.97 0.66
CA ASP A 138 -13.83 4.80 1.06
C ASP A 138 -13.26 4.20 2.35
N THR A 139 -13.28 4.97 3.44
CA THR A 139 -12.64 4.61 4.72
C THR A 139 -13.18 3.33 5.39
N LEU A 140 -14.30 2.79 4.90
CA LEU A 140 -14.83 1.50 5.27
C LEU A 140 -14.04 0.34 4.64
N PHE A 141 -13.54 0.55 3.42
CA PHE A 141 -12.91 -0.46 2.59
C PHE A 141 -11.43 -0.20 2.32
N CYS A 142 -10.99 1.06 2.30
CA CYS A 142 -9.58 1.45 2.38
C CYS A 142 -9.14 1.36 3.84
N GLU A 143 -8.80 0.14 4.25
CA GLU A 143 -8.44 -0.19 5.63
C GLU A 143 -7.10 0.46 6.00
N TRP A 144 -6.14 0.50 5.07
CA TRP A 144 -4.82 1.09 5.26
C TRP A 144 -4.36 1.90 4.05
N ALA A 145 -3.62 2.99 4.27
CA ALA A 145 -2.91 3.67 3.21
C ALA A 145 -1.49 4.04 3.62
N TYR A 146 -0.56 3.88 2.68
CA TYR A 146 0.86 4.11 2.87
C TYR A 146 1.32 5.19 1.89
N VAL A 147 1.73 6.34 2.41
CA VAL A 147 2.25 7.43 1.58
C VAL A 147 3.76 7.47 1.71
N VAL A 148 4.46 7.33 0.59
CA VAL A 148 5.87 7.69 0.47
C VAL A 148 5.93 9.15 0.01
N ASP A 149 6.13 10.07 0.95
CA ASP A 149 6.31 11.49 0.64
C ASP A 149 7.78 11.77 0.34
N LEU A 150 8.09 11.91 -0.95
CA LEU A 150 9.43 12.17 -1.43
C LEU A 150 9.83 13.65 -1.36
N ASN A 151 8.87 14.56 -1.17
CA ASN A 151 9.10 15.99 -0.95
C ASN A 151 9.60 16.24 0.47
N GLU A 152 8.88 15.71 1.44
CA GLU A 152 9.25 15.81 2.85
C GLU A 152 10.35 14.81 3.22
N GLY A 153 10.42 13.69 2.50
CA GLY A 153 11.32 12.60 2.85
C GLY A 153 10.78 11.83 4.06
N ALA A 154 9.51 11.41 4.00
CA ALA A 154 8.85 10.66 5.05
C ALA A 154 8.01 9.50 4.50
N VAL A 155 7.75 8.50 5.35
CA VAL A 155 6.66 7.55 5.17
C VAL A 155 5.56 7.87 6.18
N GLU A 156 4.35 7.97 5.67
CA GLU A 156 3.12 8.19 6.45
C GLU A 156 2.23 6.96 6.33
N VAL A 157 1.62 6.56 7.43
CA VAL A 157 0.70 5.43 7.52
C VAL A 157 -0.64 5.93 8.01
N TYR A 158 -1.68 5.58 7.27
CA TYR A 158 -3.06 5.96 7.53
C TYR A 158 -3.91 4.73 7.74
N ALA A 159 -4.91 4.83 8.61
CA ALA A 159 -5.88 3.76 8.89
C ALA A 159 -7.31 4.25 8.65
N GLY A 160 -8.14 3.40 8.04
CA GLY A 160 -9.57 3.62 7.84
C GLY A 160 -10.38 3.41 9.12
N LEU A 161 -11.69 3.69 9.07
CA LEU A 161 -12.56 3.80 10.25
C LEU A 161 -12.65 2.53 11.12
N TYR A 162 -12.47 1.34 10.56
CA TYR A 162 -12.50 0.10 11.35
C TYR A 162 -11.23 -0.12 12.17
N ASP A 163 -10.08 0.29 11.64
CA ASP A 163 -8.77 0.04 12.24
C ASP A 163 -8.26 1.25 13.05
N ALA A 164 -8.75 2.46 12.74
CA ALA A 164 -8.33 3.71 13.34
C ALA A 164 -8.83 4.05 14.77
N PRO A 165 -9.96 3.55 15.32
CA PRO A 165 -10.56 4.13 16.53
C PRO A 165 -9.67 4.17 17.79
N LYS A 166 -8.60 3.38 17.83
CA LYS A 166 -7.64 3.29 18.96
C LYS A 166 -6.30 3.99 18.71
N LEU A 167 -6.07 4.49 17.50
CA LEU A 167 -4.80 5.06 17.05
C LEU A 167 -4.83 6.59 16.94
N ILE A 168 -6.02 7.19 16.91
CA ILE A 168 -6.22 8.60 16.61
C ILE A 168 -5.99 9.47 17.85
N LYS A 169 -5.32 10.62 17.67
CA LYS A 169 -5.40 11.75 18.60
C LYS A 169 -6.51 12.69 18.12
N GLU A 170 -7.40 13.13 19.01
CA GLU A 170 -8.41 14.15 18.69
C GLU A 170 -7.75 15.36 17.98
N GLY A 171 -8.30 15.77 16.84
CA GLY A 171 -7.84 16.93 16.08
C GLY A 171 -6.69 16.68 15.09
N ALA A 172 -6.36 15.43 14.77
CA ALA A 172 -5.42 15.14 13.68
C ALA A 172 -6.04 15.50 12.32
N GLU A 173 -5.55 16.58 11.69
CA GLU A 173 -5.90 16.90 10.30
C GLU A 173 -5.10 16.00 9.34
N THR A 174 -5.77 15.49 8.31
CA THR A 174 -5.16 14.67 7.27
C THR A 174 -4.86 15.51 6.02
N ARG A 175 -3.70 15.27 5.40
CA ARG A 175 -3.19 16.04 4.25
C ARG A 175 -4.15 16.06 3.05
N PHE A 176 -5.03 15.07 2.96
CA PHE A 176 -5.95 14.90 1.85
C PHE A 176 -7.08 15.94 1.83
N VAL A 177 -7.44 16.53 2.98
CA VAL A 177 -8.56 17.48 3.10
C VAL A 177 -8.37 18.73 2.24
N GLN A 178 -7.14 19.19 2.08
CA GLN A 178 -6.81 20.43 1.37
C GLN A 178 -6.39 20.20 -0.09
N ASP A 179 -6.33 18.95 -0.55
CA ASP A 179 -5.83 18.59 -1.86
C ASP A 179 -7.00 18.37 -2.84
N GLU A 180 -7.01 19.17 -3.92
CA GLU A 180 -8.06 19.17 -4.95
C GLU A 180 -8.30 17.80 -5.61
N ASN A 181 -7.30 16.90 -5.59
CA ASN A 181 -7.46 15.54 -6.09
C ASN A 181 -8.46 14.72 -5.27
N PHE A 182 -8.79 15.15 -4.05
CA PHE A 182 -9.67 14.44 -3.13
C PHE A 182 -10.89 15.25 -2.71
N LYS A 183 -11.20 16.36 -3.39
CA LYS A 183 -12.36 17.22 -3.07
C LYS A 183 -13.71 16.50 -3.04
N ASP A 184 -13.82 15.39 -3.77
CA ASP A 184 -15.03 14.58 -3.88
C ASP A 184 -15.08 13.45 -2.83
N CYS A 185 -14.05 13.32 -1.97
CA CYS A 185 -14.05 12.37 -0.87
C CYS A 185 -14.83 12.93 0.33
N GLU A 186 -15.78 12.15 0.85
CA GLU A 186 -16.63 12.55 1.98
C GLU A 186 -16.01 12.21 3.34
N ALA A 187 -14.99 11.36 3.36
CA ALA A 187 -14.26 10.93 4.54
C ALA A 187 -12.79 10.71 4.19
N PHE A 188 -11.93 10.63 5.21
CA PHE A 188 -10.51 10.35 5.04
C PHE A 188 -10.00 9.44 6.15
N PRO A 189 -8.98 8.61 5.87
CA PRO A 189 -8.34 7.82 6.91
C PRO A 189 -7.46 8.73 7.76
N ASP A 190 -7.28 8.33 9.01
CA ASP A 190 -6.51 9.09 9.98
C ASP A 190 -5.02 8.77 9.88
N LEU A 191 -4.17 9.79 10.06
CA LEU A 191 -2.73 9.60 10.15
C LEU A 191 -2.40 8.90 11.47
N VAL A 192 -1.89 7.67 11.38
CA VAL A 192 -1.58 6.84 12.56
C VAL A 192 -0.08 6.65 12.79
N GLY A 193 0.77 6.99 11.83
CA GLY A 193 2.23 6.97 11.99
C GLY A 193 2.95 7.79 10.92
N LYS A 194 4.07 8.41 11.29
CA LYS A 194 4.93 9.17 10.38
C LYS A 194 6.39 9.03 10.79
N TRP A 195 7.25 8.69 9.85
CA TRP A 195 8.69 8.53 10.08
C TRP A 195 9.49 9.14 8.94
N MET A 196 10.56 9.87 9.28
CA MET A 196 11.47 10.44 8.30
C MET A 196 12.34 9.34 7.69
N LEU A 197 12.65 9.45 6.40
CA LEU A 197 13.44 8.45 5.66
C LEU A 197 14.89 8.33 6.17
N ASP A 198 15.40 9.40 6.79
CA ASP A 198 16.74 9.42 7.41
C ASP A 198 16.75 8.91 8.86
N ASN A 199 15.57 8.62 9.43
CA ASN A 199 15.41 8.15 10.80
C ASN A 199 14.24 7.16 10.91
N LEU A 200 14.29 6.11 10.08
CA LEU A 200 13.27 5.07 10.06
C LEU A 200 13.36 4.15 11.29
N PRO A 201 12.22 3.68 11.82
CA PRO A 201 12.20 2.67 12.86
C PRO A 201 12.69 1.32 12.32
N SER A 202 13.19 0.46 13.19
CA SER A 202 13.34 -0.96 12.86
C SER A 202 11.97 -1.60 12.59
N GLU A 203 11.92 -2.73 11.86
CA GLU A 203 10.65 -3.45 11.65
C GLU A 203 9.95 -3.80 12.96
N HIS A 204 10.72 -4.16 14.00
CA HIS A 204 10.15 -4.46 15.31
C HIS A 204 9.51 -3.24 15.97
N GLU A 205 10.18 -2.08 15.92
CA GLU A 205 9.64 -0.82 16.46
C GLU A 205 8.43 -0.35 15.67
N PHE A 206 8.46 -0.47 14.34
CA PHE A 206 7.36 -0.13 13.44
C PHE A 206 6.11 -0.95 13.77
N LEU A 207 6.22 -2.28 13.86
CA LEU A 207 5.08 -3.13 14.22
C LEU A 207 4.66 -2.92 15.68
N GLY A 208 5.63 -2.71 16.57
CA GLY A 208 5.39 -2.42 17.97
C GLY A 208 4.56 -1.15 18.19
N TRP A 209 4.67 -0.17 17.28
CA TRP A 209 3.85 1.05 17.30
C TRP A 209 2.36 0.71 17.19
N PHE A 210 1.99 -0.14 16.23
CA PHE A 210 0.60 -0.52 15.94
C PHE A 210 0.03 -1.56 16.92
N LYS A 211 0.89 -2.29 17.64
CA LYS A 211 0.48 -3.21 18.72
C LYS A 211 0.30 -2.49 20.07
N LYS A 212 1.12 -1.49 20.38
CA LYS A 212 1.05 -0.74 21.66
C LYS A 212 -0.19 0.14 21.77
N SER A 213 -0.79 0.54 20.65
CA SER A 213 -2.09 1.21 20.57
C SER A 213 -3.27 0.31 20.94
N GLU A 214 -3.13 -1.01 20.82
CA GLU A 214 -4.19 -1.96 21.24
C GLU A 214 -4.18 -2.22 22.76
N CYS A 215 -3.03 -2.03 23.43
CA CYS A 215 -2.82 -2.38 24.84
C CYS A 215 -3.11 -1.25 25.86
N ARG A 216 -3.44 -0.03 25.45
CA ARG A 216 -3.75 1.06 26.40
C ARG A 216 -5.02 0.80 27.24
N ASP A 217 -5.84 -0.19 26.89
CA ASP A 217 -7.10 -0.51 27.58
C ASP A 217 -7.04 -1.72 28.54
N ILE A 218 -5.88 -2.34 28.81
CA ILE A 218 -5.81 -3.42 29.83
C ILE A 218 -5.40 -2.89 31.22
N LEU A 219 -4.82 -1.69 31.32
CA LEU A 219 -4.40 -1.09 32.59
C LEU A 219 -5.05 0.27 32.88
N GLY A 220 -6.35 0.38 32.60
CA GLY A 220 -7.21 1.35 33.26
C GLY A 220 -7.44 0.94 34.72
N GLY A 221 -6.45 1.16 35.59
CA GLY A 221 -6.60 0.89 37.02
C GLY A 221 -5.31 0.64 37.80
N CYS A 222 -4.31 1.52 37.71
CA CYS A 222 -3.35 1.69 38.80
C CYS A 222 -3.35 3.16 39.19
N ASP A 223 -4.32 3.51 40.04
CA ASP A 223 -4.23 4.75 40.80
C ASP A 223 -3.15 4.56 41.87
N ALA A 224 -2.14 5.42 41.79
CA ALA A 224 -1.09 5.53 42.78
C ALA A 224 -1.65 6.31 43.97
N GLY A 225 -2.10 5.59 45.00
CA GLY A 225 -2.35 6.17 46.31
C GLY A 225 -1.10 6.09 47.18
N GLU A 226 -0.34 7.17 47.22
CA GLU A 226 0.71 7.39 48.22
C GLU A 226 0.10 7.48 49.64
N HIS A 227 0.81 6.88 50.59
CA HIS A 227 0.88 7.08 52.03
C HIS A 227 -0.04 8.11 52.73
N GLU A 228 -0.67 7.66 53.83
CA GLU A 228 -0.58 8.33 55.14
C GLU A 228 -0.89 7.35 56.30
N ASN A 229 0.14 7.06 57.10
CA ASN A 229 0.12 6.82 58.55
C ASN A 229 1.55 6.89 59.07
#